data_AF-A0A0B4BVY4-F1
#
_entry.id   AF-A0A0B4BVY4-F1
#
_cell.length_a   1.000
_cell.length_b   1.000
_cell.length_c   1.000
_cell.angle_alpha   90.00
_cell.angle_beta   90.00
_cell.angle_gamma   90.00
#
_symmetry.space_group_name_H-M   'P 1'
#
loop_
_entity.id
_entity.type
_entity.pdbx_description
1 polymer ?
#
loop_
_entity_poly.entity_id
_entity_poly.type
_entity_poly.pdbx_seq_one_letter_code
_entity_poly.pdbx_strand_id
1 'polypeptide(L)'
;MFCYELYGDYTSEDFESCGWSETEEKRTPRPGGYWNPHDGRFLPDGRMHPEDQERMSSLWVRVARKTHKPLQVIGEFSFLQGKNAAFEKDLALGTRERDPDGIDLIHQPKVWSNIANAPVTHPAFYFVNILRRIESWDEDETEIIGTRPVDGYYTRFGIRGGTRVLKRSAVKGAWLWRDAKTLHVLCSEEFKSFAEGIGCRGLSFGRVKVSER
;
A
#
# COMPACT_ATOMS: atom_id res chain seq x y z
N MET A 1 7.24 22.77 3.49
CA MET A 1 7.05 21.43 2.91
C MET A 1 6.27 20.62 3.92
N PHE A 2 5.19 19.99 3.46
CA PHE A 2 4.41 19.07 4.28
C PHE A 2 4.52 17.68 3.68
N CYS A 3 4.55 16.70 4.57
CA CYS A 3 4.58 15.29 4.24
C CYS A 3 3.54 14.59 5.11
N TYR A 4 3.10 13.44 4.63
CA TYR A 4 2.06 12.65 5.26
C TYR A 4 2.50 11.20 5.28
N GLU A 5 2.14 10.53 6.35
CA GLU A 5 2.09 9.08 6.37
C GLU A 5 0.73 8.62 5.86
N LEU A 6 0.75 7.65 4.97
CA LEU A 6 -0.41 7.19 4.24
C LEU A 6 -0.97 5.91 4.87
N TYR A 7 -2.27 5.93 5.14
CA TYR A 7 -2.99 4.80 5.71
C TYR A 7 -4.25 4.52 4.90
N GLY A 8 -4.79 3.31 5.08
CA GLY A 8 -6.20 3.07 4.77
C GLY A 8 -7.08 3.88 5.72
N ASP A 9 -8.14 4.50 5.22
CA ASP A 9 -9.12 5.17 6.08
C ASP A 9 -10.08 4.15 6.72
N TYR A 10 -9.60 3.49 7.77
CA TYR A 10 -10.38 2.50 8.54
C TYR A 10 -11.67 3.03 9.17
N THR A 11 -11.87 4.34 9.19
CA THR A 11 -13.08 4.97 9.73
C THR A 11 -14.13 5.24 8.66
N SER A 12 -13.75 5.14 7.38
CA SER A 12 -14.63 5.40 6.25
C SER A 12 -15.23 4.11 5.68
N GLU A 13 -16.47 4.21 5.21
CA GLU A 13 -17.12 3.17 4.39
C GLU A 13 -16.49 3.03 2.99
N ASP A 14 -15.58 3.96 2.62
CA ASP A 14 -14.91 4.00 1.34
C ASP A 14 -13.58 3.21 1.34
N PHE A 15 -13.19 2.60 2.48
CA PHE A 15 -12.01 1.74 2.62
C PHE A 15 -12.39 0.28 2.88
N GLU A 16 -11.75 -0.65 2.18
CA GLU A 16 -11.96 -2.08 2.36
C GLU A 16 -10.65 -2.84 2.50
N SER A 17 -10.49 -3.58 3.60
CA SER A 17 -9.46 -4.62 3.69
C SER A 17 -9.72 -5.71 2.64
N CYS A 18 -8.66 -6.37 2.17
CA CYS A 18 -8.81 -7.44 1.19
C CYS A 18 -8.18 -8.76 1.62
N GLY A 19 -8.77 -9.84 1.12
CA GLY A 19 -8.15 -11.16 1.06
C GLY A 19 -7.92 -11.56 -0.39
N TRP A 20 -7.10 -12.56 -0.60
CA TRP A 20 -6.82 -13.11 -1.92
C TRP A 20 -7.34 -14.56 -2.00
N SER A 21 -7.77 -14.99 -3.18
CA SER A 21 -8.38 -16.32 -3.40
C SER A 21 -8.19 -16.81 -4.83
N GLU A 22 -8.12 -18.12 -5.03
CA GLU A 22 -8.09 -18.71 -6.38
C GLU A 22 -9.49 -18.74 -7.03
N THR A 23 -10.55 -18.72 -6.22
CA THR A 23 -11.95 -18.77 -6.67
C THR A 23 -12.81 -17.68 -6.03
N GLU A 24 -13.98 -17.42 -6.63
CA GLU A 24 -14.98 -16.45 -6.16
C GLU A 24 -15.61 -16.87 -4.81
N GLU A 25 -15.86 -18.18 -4.61
CA GLU A 25 -16.83 -18.68 -3.62
C GLU A 25 -16.24 -19.15 -2.28
N LYS A 26 -14.92 -19.36 -2.13
CA LYS A 26 -14.36 -19.89 -0.87
C LYS A 26 -13.19 -19.07 -0.34
N ARG A 27 -13.21 -18.80 0.97
CA ARG A 27 -11.96 -18.72 1.75
C ARG A 27 -11.62 -20.19 1.95
N THR A 28 -10.78 -20.77 1.09
CA THR A 28 -10.50 -22.20 1.16
C THR A 28 -10.02 -22.55 2.58
N PRO A 29 -10.61 -23.53 3.28
CA PRO A 29 -10.06 -24.00 4.55
C PRO A 29 -8.66 -24.57 4.26
N ARG A 30 -7.66 -24.20 5.06
CA ARG A 30 -6.26 -24.63 4.85
C ARG A 30 -6.14 -26.15 5.07
N PRO A 31 -5.82 -26.90 4.02
CA PRO A 31 -4.51 -27.54 3.98
C PRO A 31 -3.84 -27.38 2.59
N GLY A 32 -2.60 -26.88 2.54
CA GLY A 32 -1.80 -26.86 1.30
C GLY A 32 -1.04 -25.59 0.93
N GLY A 33 -1.07 -24.53 1.75
CA GLY A 33 -0.26 -23.32 1.49
C GLY A 33 -0.88 -22.42 0.43
N TYR A 34 -1.66 -21.44 0.89
CA TYR A 34 -2.11 -20.34 0.06
C TYR A 34 -0.89 -19.50 -0.37
N TRP A 35 -0.72 -19.23 -1.67
CA TRP A 35 0.31 -18.29 -2.13
C TRP A 35 -0.15 -16.86 -1.90
N ASN A 36 0.52 -16.18 -0.98
CA ASN A 36 0.25 -14.78 -0.69
C ASN A 36 1.09 -13.91 -1.64
N PRO A 37 0.54 -12.83 -2.22
CA PRO A 37 1.37 -11.85 -2.92
C PRO A 37 2.54 -11.29 -2.08
N HIS A 38 2.47 -11.39 -0.76
CA HIS A 38 3.57 -11.05 0.15
C HIS A 38 4.73 -12.05 0.11
N ASP A 39 4.48 -13.27 -0.37
CA ASP A 39 5.45 -14.35 -0.55
C ASP A 39 6.01 -14.39 -1.99
N GLY A 40 5.62 -13.43 -2.82
CA GLY A 40 6.15 -13.29 -4.18
C GLY A 40 7.66 -13.03 -4.16
N ARG A 41 8.37 -13.47 -5.20
CA ARG A 41 9.79 -13.14 -5.38
C ARG A 41 9.90 -11.71 -5.89
N PHE A 42 10.86 -10.98 -5.34
CA PHE A 42 11.17 -9.62 -5.76
C PHE A 42 12.56 -9.57 -6.38
N LEU A 43 12.68 -8.81 -7.47
CA LEU A 43 13.93 -8.47 -8.13
C LEU A 43 14.74 -7.49 -7.27
N PRO A 44 16.05 -7.30 -7.54
CA PRO A 44 16.89 -6.37 -6.78
C PRO A 44 16.39 -4.92 -6.77
N ASP A 45 15.65 -4.51 -7.80
CA ASP A 45 15.03 -3.18 -7.90
C ASP A 45 13.69 -3.06 -7.14
N GLY A 46 13.27 -4.13 -6.46
CA GLY A 46 12.05 -4.20 -5.68
C GLY A 46 10.80 -4.54 -6.49
N ARG A 47 10.89 -4.72 -7.82
CA ARG A 47 9.77 -5.19 -8.63
C ARG A 47 9.47 -6.65 -8.35
N MET A 48 8.19 -7.04 -8.45
CA MET A 48 7.82 -8.44 -8.33
C MET A 48 8.23 -9.21 -9.59
N HIS A 49 8.69 -10.45 -9.46
CA HIS A 49 9.05 -11.29 -10.60
C HIS A 49 7.83 -11.47 -11.54
N PRO A 50 7.99 -11.44 -12.88
CA PRO A 50 6.86 -11.50 -13.81
C PRO A 50 5.90 -12.69 -13.59
N GLU A 51 6.45 -13.87 -13.32
CA GLU A 51 5.65 -15.07 -12.99
C GLU A 51 4.77 -14.87 -11.74
N ASP A 52 5.28 -14.16 -10.74
CA ASP A 52 4.53 -13.86 -9.52
C ASP A 52 3.51 -12.73 -9.76
N GLN A 53 3.78 -11.79 -10.67
CA GLN A 53 2.80 -10.79 -11.11
C GLN A 53 1.63 -11.44 -11.88
N GLU A 54 1.94 -12.38 -12.77
CA GLU A 54 0.93 -13.15 -13.51
C GLU A 54 0.08 -13.98 -12.55
N ARG A 55 0.73 -14.69 -11.63
CA ARG A 55 0.04 -15.45 -10.57
C ARG A 55 -0.85 -14.54 -9.75
N MET A 56 -0.38 -13.37 -9.33
CA MET A 56 -1.16 -12.38 -8.59
C MET A 56 -2.39 -11.91 -9.38
N SER A 57 -2.22 -11.58 -10.65
CA SER A 57 -3.29 -11.10 -11.54
C SER A 57 -4.35 -12.18 -11.84
N SER A 58 -3.99 -13.46 -11.66
CA SER A 58 -4.91 -14.58 -11.84
C SER A 58 -5.89 -14.76 -10.67
N LEU A 59 -5.54 -14.23 -9.49
CA LEU A 59 -6.30 -14.38 -8.25
C LEU A 59 -7.47 -13.40 -8.15
N TRP A 60 -8.46 -13.80 -7.36
CA TRP A 60 -9.55 -12.96 -6.89
C TRP A 60 -9.14 -12.14 -5.67
N VAL A 61 -9.30 -10.82 -5.76
CA VAL A 61 -9.28 -9.90 -4.61
C VAL A 61 -10.66 -9.88 -4.00
N ARG A 62 -10.78 -10.26 -2.73
CA ARG A 62 -12.04 -10.32 -2.00
C ARG A 62 -12.16 -9.19 -0.99
N VAL A 63 -13.25 -8.45 -1.06
CA VAL A 63 -13.58 -7.33 -0.15
C VAL A 63 -14.88 -7.60 0.60
N ALA A 64 -15.06 -6.98 1.77
CA ALA A 64 -16.24 -7.16 2.62
C ALA A 64 -17.21 -5.97 2.50
N ARG A 65 -17.47 -5.56 1.25
CA ARG A 65 -18.09 -4.28 0.92
C ARG A 65 -19.57 -4.20 1.23
N LYS A 66 -19.96 -3.33 2.17
CA LYS A 66 -21.37 -3.09 2.54
C LYS A 66 -22.12 -2.14 1.61
N THR A 67 -21.41 -1.27 0.88
CA THR A 67 -22.02 -0.18 0.12
C THR A 67 -21.91 -0.40 -1.40
N HIS A 68 -22.70 0.33 -2.19
CA HIS A 68 -22.61 0.32 -3.66
C HIS A 68 -21.70 1.44 -4.23
N LYS A 69 -21.14 2.33 -3.39
CA LYS A 69 -20.31 3.47 -3.83
C LYS A 69 -18.93 3.05 -4.36
N PRO A 70 -18.47 3.51 -5.54
CA PRO A 70 -17.20 3.08 -6.14
C PRO A 70 -16.03 3.15 -5.15
N LEU A 71 -15.24 2.08 -5.06
CA LEU A 71 -14.02 2.06 -4.25
C LEU A 71 -12.90 2.71 -5.06
N GLN A 72 -12.08 3.56 -4.42
CA GLN A 72 -10.83 4.03 -5.03
C GLN A 72 -9.59 3.30 -4.50
N VAL A 73 -9.68 2.71 -3.30
CA VAL A 73 -8.57 2.02 -2.64
C VAL A 73 -9.05 0.72 -2.00
N ILE A 74 -8.29 -0.35 -2.21
CA ILE A 74 -8.52 -1.67 -1.61
C ILE A 74 -7.23 -2.15 -0.93
N GLY A 75 -7.35 -2.73 0.26
CA GLY A 75 -6.21 -3.30 0.98
C GLY A 75 -5.40 -2.26 1.73
N GLU A 76 -4.38 -2.73 2.45
CA GLU A 76 -3.68 -1.94 3.46
C GLU A 76 -2.25 -1.61 3.03
N PHE A 77 -1.78 -0.42 3.41
CA PHE A 77 -0.35 -0.17 3.50
C PHE A 77 0.19 -0.80 4.78
N SER A 78 1.05 -1.81 4.63
CA SER A 78 1.68 -2.45 5.78
C SER A 78 3.17 -2.14 5.83
N PHE A 79 3.75 -2.35 7.00
CA PHE A 79 5.19 -2.39 7.25
C PHE A 79 5.88 -3.66 6.70
N LEU A 80 5.18 -4.47 5.88
CA LEU A 80 5.75 -5.64 5.21
C LEU A 80 6.00 -5.32 3.73
N GLN A 81 7.13 -5.79 3.20
CA GLN A 81 7.39 -5.74 1.77
C GLN A 81 6.31 -6.52 1.01
N GLY A 82 5.85 -5.99 -0.11
CA GLY A 82 4.78 -6.61 -0.90
C GLY A 82 3.38 -6.50 -0.32
N LYS A 83 3.17 -5.80 0.81
CA LYS A 83 1.83 -5.41 1.32
C LYS A 83 1.52 -3.97 0.95
N ASN A 84 0.96 -3.78 -0.24
CA ASN A 84 0.49 -2.49 -0.71
C ASN A 84 -1.02 -2.50 -0.89
N ALA A 85 -1.60 -1.31 -1.01
CA ALA A 85 -2.97 -1.16 -1.45
C ALA A 85 -3.05 -1.33 -2.99
N ALA A 86 -4.25 -1.65 -3.45
CA ALA A 86 -4.63 -1.51 -4.84
C ALA A 86 -5.37 -0.17 -5.03
N PHE A 87 -4.98 0.56 -6.06
CA PHE A 87 -5.61 1.80 -6.47
C PHE A 87 -6.52 1.56 -7.66
N GLU A 88 -7.63 2.26 -7.69
CA GLU A 88 -8.44 2.41 -8.89
C GLU A 88 -7.60 3.08 -10.00
N LYS A 89 -7.96 2.78 -11.25
CA LYS A 89 -7.26 3.16 -12.48
C LYS A 89 -6.77 4.61 -12.50
N ASP A 90 -7.61 5.61 -12.22
CA ASP A 90 -7.22 7.02 -12.40
C ASP A 90 -6.17 7.42 -11.35
N LEU A 91 -6.32 6.96 -10.12
CA LEU A 91 -5.32 7.14 -9.07
C LEU A 91 -4.01 6.40 -9.40
N ALA A 92 -4.11 5.15 -9.87
CA ALA A 92 -2.95 4.32 -10.19
C ALA A 92 -2.14 4.91 -11.36
N LEU A 93 -2.80 5.20 -12.47
CA LEU A 93 -2.17 5.70 -13.68
C LEU A 93 -1.65 7.13 -13.50
N GLY A 94 -2.41 8.01 -12.83
CA GLY A 94 -1.93 9.37 -12.54
C GLY A 94 -0.74 9.38 -11.57
N THR A 95 -0.69 8.43 -10.61
CA THR A 95 0.51 8.25 -9.78
C THR A 95 1.71 7.79 -10.62
N ARG A 96 1.52 6.83 -11.54
CA ARG A 96 2.57 6.35 -12.45
C ARG A 96 3.07 7.45 -13.37
N GLU A 97 2.19 8.26 -13.94
CA GLU A 97 2.55 9.35 -14.86
C GLU A 97 3.47 10.37 -14.17
N ARG A 98 3.21 10.67 -12.90
CA ARG A 98 4.00 11.61 -12.11
C ARG A 98 5.33 11.05 -11.63
N ASP A 99 5.39 9.75 -11.31
CA ASP A 99 6.61 9.07 -10.88
C ASP A 99 6.76 7.70 -11.57
N PRO A 100 7.16 7.66 -12.86
CA PRO A 100 7.18 6.45 -13.67
C PRO A 100 8.01 5.31 -13.08
N ASP A 101 9.10 5.67 -12.40
CA ASP A 101 10.05 4.76 -11.78
C ASP A 101 9.80 4.57 -10.28
N GLY A 102 8.87 5.31 -9.68
CA GLY A 102 8.60 5.27 -8.24
C GLY A 102 7.70 4.13 -7.79
N ILE A 103 6.91 3.59 -8.72
CA ILE A 103 5.96 2.50 -8.45
C ILE A 103 6.06 1.39 -9.49
N ASP A 104 5.54 0.22 -9.18
CA ASP A 104 5.18 -0.83 -10.11
C ASP A 104 3.68 -1.11 -10.01
N LEU A 105 3.01 -1.40 -11.13
CA LEU A 105 1.56 -1.54 -11.20
C LEU A 105 1.22 -2.92 -11.73
N ILE A 106 0.49 -3.69 -10.93
CA ILE A 106 0.04 -5.03 -11.30
C ILE A 106 -1.48 -4.97 -11.43
N HIS A 107 -2.00 -5.14 -12.65
CA HIS A 107 -3.43 -5.07 -12.93
C HIS A 107 -4.20 -6.18 -12.19
N GLN A 108 -5.31 -5.82 -11.57
CA GLN A 108 -6.18 -6.70 -10.80
C GLN A 108 -7.58 -6.72 -11.43
N PRO A 109 -7.81 -7.61 -12.41
CA PRO A 109 -9.08 -7.67 -13.14
C PRO A 109 -10.21 -8.33 -12.33
N LYS A 110 -9.88 -9.06 -11.26
CA LYS A 110 -10.80 -9.94 -10.54
C LYS A 110 -11.02 -9.45 -9.12
N VAL A 111 -12.08 -8.68 -8.90
CA VAL A 111 -12.48 -8.21 -7.57
C VAL A 111 -13.88 -8.73 -7.25
N TRP A 112 -14.05 -9.34 -6.08
CA TRP A 112 -15.30 -9.93 -5.60
C TRP A 112 -15.77 -9.28 -4.30
N SER A 113 -17.03 -8.87 -4.24
CA SER A 113 -17.68 -8.41 -3.01
C SER A 113 -18.34 -9.57 -2.29
N ASN A 114 -17.88 -9.88 -1.08
CA ASN A 114 -18.43 -10.95 -0.26
C ASN A 114 -19.85 -10.67 0.22
N ILE A 115 -20.20 -9.41 0.43
CA ILE A 115 -21.52 -9.02 0.95
C ILE A 115 -22.54 -8.92 -0.18
N ALA A 116 -22.14 -8.32 -1.32
CA ALA A 116 -23.02 -8.27 -2.49
C ALA A 116 -23.10 -9.61 -3.24
N ASN A 117 -22.20 -10.55 -2.91
CA ASN A 117 -22.05 -11.85 -3.56
C ASN A 117 -21.98 -11.73 -5.09
N ALA A 118 -21.16 -10.79 -5.57
CA ALA A 118 -21.03 -10.47 -6.99
C ALA A 118 -19.64 -9.89 -7.31
N PRO A 119 -19.22 -9.93 -8.59
CA PRO A 119 -18.03 -9.22 -9.05
C PRO A 119 -18.20 -7.70 -8.89
N VAL A 120 -17.11 -7.01 -8.57
CA VAL A 120 -17.04 -5.55 -8.63
C VAL A 120 -16.69 -5.19 -10.07
N THR A 121 -17.66 -4.66 -10.82
CA THR A 121 -17.56 -4.44 -12.28
C THR A 121 -16.91 -3.12 -12.68
N HIS A 122 -16.64 -2.22 -11.74
CA HIS A 122 -16.07 -0.89 -12.00
C HIS A 122 -15.24 -0.37 -10.81
N PRO A 123 -14.20 0.44 -11.05
CA PRO A 123 -13.29 0.44 -12.20
C PRO A 123 -12.17 -0.62 -12.03
N ALA A 124 -11.23 -0.68 -12.98
CA ALA A 124 -10.07 -1.56 -12.88
C ALA A 124 -9.19 -1.16 -11.68
N PHE A 125 -8.69 -2.15 -10.94
CA PHE A 125 -7.75 -1.93 -9.86
C PHE A 125 -6.34 -2.33 -10.26
N TYR A 126 -5.36 -1.65 -9.68
CA TYR A 126 -3.95 -1.94 -9.85
C TYR A 126 -3.32 -2.03 -8.47
N PHE A 127 -2.69 -3.15 -8.16
CA PHE A 127 -1.85 -3.23 -7.00
C PHE A 127 -0.62 -2.33 -7.18
N VAL A 128 -0.38 -1.45 -6.21
CA VAL A 128 0.64 -0.40 -6.33
C VAL A 128 1.88 -0.78 -5.52
N ASN A 129 2.84 -1.43 -6.15
CA ASN A 129 4.10 -1.74 -5.52
C ASN A 129 5.02 -0.51 -5.48
N ILE A 130 5.17 0.13 -4.32
CA ILE A 130 6.00 1.33 -4.20
C ILE A 130 7.48 0.92 -4.17
N LEU A 131 8.21 1.30 -5.23
CA LEU A 131 9.62 0.96 -5.44
C LEU A 131 10.56 1.94 -4.74
N ARG A 132 10.16 3.23 -4.66
CA ARG A 132 11.01 4.26 -4.06
C ARG A 132 11.21 4.01 -2.57
N ARG A 133 12.48 3.79 -2.18
CA ARG A 133 12.92 3.65 -0.79
C ARG A 133 13.77 4.85 -0.39
N ILE A 134 13.38 5.50 0.70
CA ILE A 134 14.10 6.66 1.24
C ILE A 134 14.31 6.42 2.73
N GLU A 135 15.54 6.55 3.22
CA GLU A 135 15.79 6.59 4.67
C GLU A 135 15.33 7.96 5.19
N SER A 136 14.05 8.05 5.51
CA SER A 136 13.34 9.32 5.57
C SER A 136 13.13 9.83 6.98
N TRP A 137 13.07 8.96 7.98
CA TRP A 137 12.95 9.36 9.39
C TRP A 137 14.19 10.08 9.90
N ASP A 138 13.97 11.14 10.67
CA ASP A 138 14.98 11.78 11.49
C ASP A 138 15.09 11.00 12.80
N GLU A 139 16.11 10.15 12.93
CA GLU A 139 16.28 9.26 14.08
C GLU A 139 16.67 9.99 15.38
N ASP A 140 17.11 11.25 15.28
CA ASP A 140 17.37 12.08 16.46
C ASP A 140 16.05 12.56 17.10
N GLU A 141 14.99 12.69 16.31
CA GLU A 141 13.67 13.18 16.75
C GLU A 141 12.57 12.10 16.75
N THR A 142 12.81 10.97 16.07
CA THR A 142 11.85 9.85 15.92
C THR A 142 12.41 8.59 16.57
N GLU A 143 11.76 8.10 17.63
CA GLU A 143 12.17 6.86 18.28
C GLU A 143 11.76 5.65 17.41
N ILE A 144 12.75 5.02 16.76
CA ILE A 144 12.55 3.79 15.98
C ILE A 144 12.99 2.58 16.80
N ILE A 145 12.08 1.63 17.00
CA ILE A 145 12.33 0.40 17.72
C ILE A 145 12.33 -0.80 16.79
N GLY A 146 13.32 -1.69 16.96
CA GLY A 146 13.35 -2.99 16.31
C GLY A 146 12.67 -4.05 17.16
N THR A 147 11.67 -4.74 16.64
CA THR A 147 11.10 -5.94 17.24
C THR A 147 11.54 -7.16 16.44
N ARG A 148 12.18 -8.12 17.11
CA ARG A 148 12.43 -9.45 16.55
C ARG A 148 11.21 -10.34 16.85
N PRO A 149 10.45 -10.80 15.86
CA PRO A 149 9.53 -11.94 16.02
C PRO A 149 10.23 -13.12 16.72
N VAL A 150 9.41 -13.89 17.45
CA VAL A 150 9.80 -15.09 18.21
C VAL A 150 10.55 -16.11 17.34
N ASP A 151 10.24 -16.13 16.04
CA ASP A 151 10.80 -17.08 15.08
C ASP A 151 12.15 -16.62 14.48
N GLY A 152 12.65 -15.44 14.86
CA GLY A 152 14.02 -14.96 14.56
C GLY A 152 14.32 -14.55 13.12
N TYR A 153 13.40 -14.76 12.17
CA TYR A 153 13.67 -14.66 10.73
C TYR A 153 13.82 -13.23 10.15
N TYR A 154 13.31 -12.19 10.82
CA TYR A 154 13.49 -10.79 10.39
C TYR A 154 13.33 -9.83 11.57
N THR A 155 13.93 -8.64 11.51
CA THR A 155 13.65 -7.56 12.48
C THR A 155 12.64 -6.61 11.85
N ARG A 156 11.49 -6.38 12.51
CA ARG A 156 10.55 -5.33 12.12
C ARG A 156 10.95 -4.04 12.81
N PHE A 157 11.00 -2.94 12.08
CA PHE A 157 11.16 -1.62 12.68
C PHE A 157 9.81 -0.93 12.72
N GLY A 158 9.48 -0.35 13.88
CA GLY A 158 8.29 0.47 14.08
C GLY A 158 8.67 1.75 14.80
N ILE A 159 7.76 2.73 14.77
CA ILE A 159 7.92 3.97 15.52
C ILE A 159 7.29 3.79 16.89
N ARG A 160 8.01 4.20 17.93
CA ARG A 160 7.51 4.26 19.30
C ARG A 160 7.12 5.69 19.64
N GLY A 161 6.01 5.84 20.36
CA GLY A 161 5.45 7.14 20.70
C GLY A 161 4.72 7.81 19.53
N GLY A 162 4.36 9.08 19.72
CA GLY A 162 3.58 9.87 18.75
C GLY A 162 4.40 10.81 17.87
N THR A 163 5.67 11.02 18.18
CA THR A 163 6.53 11.94 17.43
C THR A 163 7.02 11.28 16.15
N ARG A 164 6.74 11.93 15.01
CA ARG A 164 7.13 11.47 13.67
C ARG A 164 7.75 12.65 12.92
N VAL A 165 9.05 12.59 12.68
CA VAL A 165 9.82 13.66 12.02
C VAL A 165 10.64 13.08 10.88
N LEU A 166 10.56 13.70 9.72
CA LEU A 166 11.33 13.33 8.53
C LEU A 166 12.50 14.29 8.29
N LYS A 167 13.60 13.78 7.75
CA LYS A 167 14.76 14.55 7.27
C LYS A 167 14.38 15.30 6.00
N ARG A 168 14.44 16.64 6.00
CA ARG A 168 14.05 17.45 4.84
C ARG A 168 14.91 17.17 3.63
N SER A 169 16.21 17.07 3.86
CA SER A 169 17.21 16.78 2.84
C SER A 169 16.93 15.48 2.11
N ALA A 170 16.39 14.45 2.80
CA ALA A 170 16.09 13.15 2.22
C ALA A 170 14.79 13.12 1.39
N VAL A 171 13.77 13.88 1.79
CA VAL A 171 12.42 13.79 1.18
C VAL A 171 12.15 14.90 0.16
N LYS A 172 13.11 15.79 -0.09
CA LYS A 172 12.95 16.87 -1.06
C LYS A 172 12.67 16.33 -2.46
N GLY A 173 11.49 16.64 -2.99
CA GLY A 173 11.06 16.18 -4.32
C GLY A 173 10.53 14.75 -4.36
N ALA A 174 10.44 14.06 -3.21
CA ALA A 174 9.77 12.78 -3.13
C ALA A 174 8.25 12.96 -3.30
N TRP A 175 7.60 12.00 -3.98
CA TRP A 175 6.16 12.04 -4.28
C TRP A 175 5.38 11.05 -3.42
N LEU A 176 5.59 9.75 -3.66
CA LEU A 176 5.09 8.63 -2.88
C LEU A 176 6.25 7.65 -2.68
N TRP A 177 6.53 7.26 -1.45
CA TRP A 177 7.67 6.39 -1.15
C TRP A 177 7.39 5.49 0.06
N ARG A 178 8.28 4.52 0.24
CA ARG A 178 8.39 3.80 1.51
C ARG A 178 9.63 4.22 2.25
N ASP A 179 9.50 4.35 3.56
CA ASP A 179 10.69 4.48 4.40
C ASP A 179 11.58 3.23 4.27
N ALA A 180 12.88 3.41 4.18
CA ALA A 180 13.82 2.30 3.97
C ALA A 180 13.93 1.36 5.19
N LYS A 181 13.67 1.88 6.39
CA LYS A 181 13.84 1.14 7.66
C LYS A 181 12.52 0.57 8.17
N THR A 182 11.49 1.40 8.31
CA THR A 182 10.19 0.99 8.85
C THR A 182 9.23 0.45 7.79
N LEU A 183 9.54 0.69 6.51
CA LEU A 183 8.67 0.38 5.37
C LEU A 183 7.30 1.08 5.42
N HIS A 184 7.10 2.06 6.31
CA HIS A 184 5.90 2.89 6.30
C HIS A 184 5.76 3.57 4.94
N VAL A 185 4.51 3.80 4.51
CA VAL A 185 4.24 4.49 3.24
C VAL A 185 4.01 5.96 3.54
N LEU A 186 4.72 6.81 2.82
CA LEU A 186 4.68 8.25 2.98
C LEU A 186 4.48 8.94 1.64
N CYS A 187 3.93 10.14 1.69
CA CYS A 187 3.72 10.96 0.52
C CYS A 187 3.94 12.44 0.79
N SER A 188 4.10 13.21 -0.27
CA SER A 188 4.18 14.67 -0.20
C SER A 188 2.78 15.31 -0.16
N GLU A 189 2.73 16.62 0.12
CA GLU A 189 1.51 17.42 -0.04
C GLU A 189 0.95 17.35 -1.46
N GLU A 190 1.84 17.33 -2.45
CA GLU A 190 1.44 17.35 -3.85
C GLU A 190 0.76 16.02 -4.25
N PHE A 191 1.23 14.87 -3.74
CA PHE A 191 0.51 13.59 -3.91
C PHE A 191 -0.87 13.64 -3.23
N LYS A 192 -0.93 14.14 -1.99
CA LYS A 192 -2.19 14.27 -1.26
C LYS A 192 -3.19 15.14 -2.04
N SER A 193 -2.73 16.31 -2.50
CA SER A 193 -3.54 17.23 -3.30
C SER A 193 -3.99 16.61 -4.62
N PHE A 194 -3.14 15.80 -5.26
CA PHE A 194 -3.52 15.04 -6.45
C PHE A 194 -4.62 14.01 -6.15
N ALA A 195 -4.44 13.19 -5.11
CA ALA A 195 -5.42 12.18 -4.72
C ALA A 195 -6.77 12.81 -4.33
N GLU A 196 -6.76 13.89 -3.53
CA GLU A 196 -7.96 14.64 -3.17
C GLU A 196 -8.59 15.31 -4.40
N GLY A 197 -7.78 15.84 -5.32
CA GLY A 197 -8.23 16.52 -6.53
C GLY A 197 -8.97 15.62 -7.52
N ILE A 198 -8.60 14.34 -7.60
CA ILE A 198 -9.35 13.34 -8.38
C ILE A 198 -10.52 12.71 -7.59
N GLY A 199 -10.77 13.20 -6.38
CA GLY A 199 -11.86 12.73 -5.53
C GLY A 199 -11.62 11.37 -4.89
N CYS A 200 -10.36 10.95 -4.72
CA CYS A 200 -10.01 9.70 -4.05
C CYS A 200 -10.51 9.71 -2.60
N ARG A 201 -11.20 8.64 -2.22
CA ARG A 201 -11.64 8.36 -0.85
C ARG A 201 -11.02 7.03 -0.40
N GLY A 202 -11.04 6.79 0.91
CA GLY A 202 -10.43 5.58 1.50
C GLY A 202 -8.94 5.70 1.83
N LEU A 203 -8.32 6.86 1.59
CA LEU A 203 -6.98 7.19 2.08
C LEU A 203 -7.07 8.12 3.29
N SER A 204 -6.26 7.84 4.31
CA SER A 204 -6.06 8.74 5.44
C SER A 204 -4.63 9.26 5.45
N PHE A 205 -4.48 10.57 5.69
CA PHE A 205 -3.21 11.30 5.61
C PHE A 205 -2.82 11.81 7.00
N GLY A 206 -1.95 11.07 7.68
CA GLY A 206 -1.39 11.47 8.97
C GLY A 206 -0.25 12.46 8.76
N ARG A 207 -0.46 13.74 9.05
CA ARG A 207 0.59 14.77 8.90
C ARG A 207 1.81 14.42 9.76
N VAL A 208 2.99 14.45 9.15
CA VAL A 208 4.27 14.29 9.85
C VAL A 208 5.07 15.59 9.85
N LYS A 209 5.92 15.77 10.85
CA LYS A 209 6.84 16.91 10.89
C LYS A 209 8.00 16.65 9.92
N VAL A 210 8.62 17.73 9.46
CA VAL A 210 9.82 17.68 8.63
C VAL A 210 10.83 18.60 9.31
N SER A 211 12.00 18.07 9.67
CA SER A 211 13.05 18.84 10.33
C SER A 211 13.61 19.92 9.39
N GLU A 212 14.40 20.85 9.92
CA GLU A 212 15.07 21.86 9.09
C GLU A 212 16.40 21.37 8.51
N ARG A 213 16.87 20.22 8.97
CA ARG A 213 18.14 19.58 8.61
C ARG A 213 17.98 18.58 7.45
#